data_AF-A0A101G8R8-F1
#
_entry.id   AF-A0A101G8R8-F1
#
_cell.length_a   1.000
_cell.length_b   1.000
_cell.length_c   1.000
_cell.angle_alpha   90.00
_cell.angle_beta   90.00
_cell.angle_gamma   90.00
#
_symmetry.space_group_name_H-M   'P 1'
#
loop_
_entity.id
_entity.type
_entity.pdbx_description
1 polymer ?
#
loop_
_entity_poly.entity_id
_entity_poly.type
_entity_poly.pdbx_seq_one_letter_code
_entity_poly.pdbx_strand_id
1 'polypeptide(L)'
;MPGDSSQGTPLFVIVIEAAIYFVAGWKRRVTGNFLIYKHLKKYTVFMGNGALYGVVGLASPIEDVFPSFDLPRYSRVTLLPFEGKIIYDSLLYTYNVTFGSGSRRGFNEEYRELKNKDGIIATL
;
A
#
# COMPACT_ATOMS: atom_id res chain seq x y z
N MET A 1 -45.15 -2.08 34.01
CA MET A 1 -43.73 -1.83 33.77
C MET A 1 -43.34 -2.52 32.48
N PRO A 2 -42.88 -1.82 31.43
CA PRO A 2 -42.29 -2.49 30.29
C PRO A 2 -40.81 -2.75 30.58
N GLY A 3 -40.42 -4.02 30.46
CA GLY A 3 -39.05 -4.47 30.63
C GLY A 3 -38.15 -3.87 29.55
N ASP A 4 -37.04 -3.31 30.00
CA ASP A 4 -35.90 -2.91 29.19
C ASP A 4 -35.33 -4.15 28.49
N SER A 5 -35.71 -4.35 27.24
CA SER A 5 -35.04 -5.27 26.33
C SER A 5 -33.76 -4.61 25.84
N SER A 6 -32.71 -4.73 26.64
CA SER A 6 -31.31 -4.59 26.24
C SER A 6 -30.95 -5.69 25.23
N GLN A 7 -31.51 -5.59 24.02
CA GLN A 7 -31.11 -6.39 22.88
C GLN A 7 -29.75 -5.85 22.42
N GLY A 8 -28.68 -6.45 22.94
CA GLY A 8 -27.33 -6.25 22.39
C GLY A 8 -27.37 -6.55 20.89
N THR A 9 -26.69 -5.71 20.10
CA THR A 9 -26.64 -5.86 18.64
C THR A 9 -26.26 -7.30 18.27
N PRO A 10 -27.04 -8.02 17.45
CA PRO A 10 -26.74 -9.40 17.10
C PRO A 10 -25.36 -9.53 16.45
N LEU A 11 -24.61 -10.57 16.80
CA LEU A 11 -23.24 -10.80 16.29
C LEU A 11 -23.18 -10.78 14.74
N PHE A 12 -24.23 -11.27 14.07
CA PHE A 12 -24.33 -11.24 12.61
C PHE A 12 -24.42 -9.81 12.05
N VAL A 13 -25.12 -8.90 12.74
CA VAL A 13 -25.19 -7.47 12.35
C VAL A 13 -23.81 -6.83 12.51
N ILE A 14 -23.10 -7.13 13.61
CA ILE A 14 -21.73 -6.65 13.84
C ILE A 14 -20.78 -7.15 12.74
N VAL A 15 -20.88 -8.43 12.35
CA VAL A 15 -20.05 -9.02 11.29
C VAL A 15 -20.33 -8.38 9.93
N ILE A 16 -21.60 -8.13 9.59
CA ILE A 16 -21.96 -7.45 8.33
C ILE A 16 -21.45 -6.01 8.33
N GLU A 17 -21.66 -5.25 9.40
CA GLU A 17 -21.19 -3.87 9.49
C GLU A 17 -19.66 -3.81 9.34
N ALA A 18 -18.91 -4.68 10.03
CA ALA A 18 -17.46 -4.76 9.90
C ALA A 18 -17.01 -5.06 8.46
N ALA A 19 -17.67 -5.99 7.77
CA ALA A 19 -17.37 -6.31 6.37
C ALA A 19 -17.66 -5.13 5.43
N ILE A 20 -18.75 -4.39 5.67
CA ILE A 20 -19.11 -3.20 4.89
C ILE A 20 -18.07 -2.11 5.09
N TYR A 21 -17.64 -1.83 6.32
CA TYR A 21 -16.59 -0.83 6.58
C TYR A 21 -15.26 -1.17 5.90
N PHE A 22 -14.90 -2.46 5.91
CA PHE A 22 -13.71 -2.94 5.23
C PHE A 22 -13.76 -2.69 3.71
N VAL A 23 -14.83 -3.13 3.05
CA VAL A 23 -15.01 -2.94 1.60
C VAL A 23 -15.19 -1.46 1.24
N ALA A 24 -15.85 -0.67 2.09
CA ALA A 24 -15.98 0.77 1.89
C ALA A 24 -14.61 1.49 1.90
N GLY A 25 -13.63 0.97 2.67
CA GLY A 25 -12.26 1.45 2.65
C GLY A 25 -11.61 1.42 1.26
N TRP A 26 -12.02 0.49 0.39
CA TRP A 26 -11.47 0.38 -0.97
C TRP A 26 -11.88 1.54 -1.89
N LYS A 27 -12.82 2.39 -1.47
CA LYS A 27 -13.05 3.69 -2.13
C LYS A 27 -11.84 4.61 -2.02
N ARG A 28 -10.98 4.45 -1.00
CA ARG A 28 -9.72 5.20 -0.81
C ARG A 28 -8.52 4.56 -1.51
N ARG A 29 -8.75 3.54 -2.35
CA ARG A 29 -7.67 2.92 -3.13
C ARG A 29 -6.93 3.96 -3.95
N VAL A 30 -5.64 3.73 -4.14
CA VAL A 30 -4.80 4.56 -5.01
C VAL A 30 -4.30 3.68 -6.16
N THR A 31 -4.81 3.91 -7.36
CA THR A 31 -4.34 3.23 -8.57
C THR A 31 -3.42 4.16 -9.34
N GLY A 32 -2.30 3.64 -9.82
CA GLY A 32 -1.33 4.45 -10.54
C GLY A 32 -0.15 3.64 -11.03
N ASN A 33 0.80 4.36 -11.63
CA ASN A 33 2.11 3.80 -11.93
C ASN A 33 3.06 4.17 -10.79
N PHE A 34 3.77 3.18 -10.29
CA PHE A 34 4.66 3.32 -9.15
C PHE A 34 6.04 2.77 -9.47
N LEU A 35 7.05 3.45 -8.96
CA LEU A 35 8.38 2.92 -8.82
C LEU A 35 8.46 2.12 -7.51
N ILE A 36 8.57 0.82 -7.61
CA ILE A 36 8.97 -0.06 -6.51
C ILE A 36 10.44 0.25 -6.26
N TYR A 37 10.71 1.05 -5.24
CA TYR A 37 11.97 1.77 -5.14
C TYR A 37 13.00 1.06 -4.26
N LYS A 38 12.60 0.64 -3.04
CA LYS A 38 13.46 -0.14 -2.13
C LYS A 38 12.67 -0.82 -1.01
N HIS A 39 13.27 -1.83 -0.41
CA HIS A 39 12.76 -2.43 0.82
C HIS A 39 13.28 -1.70 2.07
N LEU A 40 12.44 -1.59 3.09
CA LEU A 40 12.78 -1.21 4.44
C LEU A 40 12.33 -2.32 5.39
N LYS A 41 12.80 -2.29 6.65
CA LYS A 41 12.47 -3.32 7.66
C LYS A 41 10.98 -3.65 7.80
N LYS A 42 10.08 -2.69 7.60
CA LYS A 42 8.63 -2.86 7.83
C LYS A 42 7.79 -2.97 6.56
N TYR A 43 8.29 -2.48 5.43
CA TYR A 43 7.51 -2.37 4.19
C TYR A 43 8.43 -2.10 3.00
N THR A 44 7.89 -2.25 1.80
CA THR A 44 8.53 -1.82 0.55
C THR A 44 8.02 -0.44 0.16
N VAL A 45 8.91 0.45 -0.26
CA VAL A 45 8.54 1.81 -0.66
C VAL A 45 8.11 1.80 -2.13
N PHE A 46 6.87 2.21 -2.36
CA PHE A 46 6.32 2.50 -3.68
C PHE A 46 6.29 4.03 -3.82
N MET A 47 6.97 4.56 -4.84
CA MET A 47 7.04 5.99 -5.12
C MET A 47 6.22 6.30 -6.37
N GLY A 48 5.28 7.22 -6.26
CA GLY A 48 4.38 7.58 -7.36
C GLY A 48 3.29 8.54 -6.89
N ASN A 49 2.59 9.17 -7.84
CA ASN A 49 1.56 10.18 -7.55
C ASN A 49 2.03 11.31 -6.60
N GLY A 50 3.33 11.66 -6.65
CA GLY A 50 3.92 12.68 -5.78
C GLY A 50 4.00 12.31 -4.30
N ALA A 51 3.97 11.02 -3.96
CA ALA A 51 4.06 10.53 -2.58
C ALA A 51 4.87 9.23 -2.46
N LEU A 52 5.23 8.90 -1.22
CA LEU A 52 5.85 7.63 -0.85
C LEU A 52 4.86 6.79 -0.05
N TYR A 53 4.63 5.56 -0.51
CA TYR A 53 3.76 4.60 0.15
C TYR A 53 4.56 3.44 0.71
N GLY A 54 4.33 3.10 1.98
CA GLY A 54 4.86 1.91 2.62
C GLY A 54 3.91 0.75 2.39
N VAL A 55 4.25 -0.13 1.45
CA VAL A 55 3.41 -1.24 1.00
C VAL A 55 3.94 -2.56 1.58
N VAL A 56 3.03 -3.36 2.13
CA VAL A 56 3.31 -4.71 2.61
C VAL A 56 2.73 -5.75 1.65
N GLY A 57 3.36 -6.91 1.60
CA GLY A 57 2.78 -8.04 0.88
C GLY A 57 1.66 -8.69 1.69
N LEU A 58 0.72 -9.34 0.98
CA LEU A 58 -0.45 -9.96 1.59
C LEU A 58 -0.09 -11.28 2.28
N ALA A 59 0.53 -12.21 1.55
CA ALA A 59 0.92 -13.53 2.05
C ALA A 59 2.42 -13.64 2.40
N SER A 60 3.27 -13.01 1.58
CA SER A 60 4.73 -13.02 1.74
C SER A 60 5.31 -11.62 1.54
N PRO A 61 6.53 -11.34 2.03
CA PRO A 61 7.27 -10.13 1.69
C PRO A 61 7.35 -9.88 0.19
N ILE A 62 7.23 -8.61 -0.22
CA ILE A 62 7.39 -8.21 -1.64
C ILE A 62 8.82 -8.50 -2.12
N GLU A 63 9.81 -8.49 -1.22
CA GLU A 63 11.21 -8.80 -1.51
C GLU A 63 11.42 -10.24 -2.04
N ASP A 64 10.53 -11.17 -1.70
CA ASP A 64 10.59 -12.55 -2.22
C ASP A 64 10.28 -12.61 -3.73
N VAL A 65 9.50 -11.66 -4.23
CA VAL A 65 9.12 -11.54 -5.65
C VAL A 65 10.05 -10.58 -6.39
N PHE A 66 10.40 -9.46 -5.74
CA PHE A 66 11.30 -8.43 -6.26
C PHE A 66 12.45 -8.23 -5.30
N PRO A 67 13.55 -8.99 -5.42
CA PRO A 67 14.68 -8.84 -4.52
C PRO A 67 15.31 -7.44 -4.57
N SER A 68 15.95 -7.02 -3.48
CA SER A 68 16.62 -5.71 -3.37
C SER A 68 17.54 -5.36 -4.54
N PHE A 69 18.26 -6.33 -5.11
CA PHE A 69 19.18 -6.11 -6.24
C PHE A 69 18.47 -5.83 -7.57
N ASP A 70 17.19 -6.18 -7.67
CA ASP A 70 16.37 -6.04 -8.87
C ASP A 70 15.63 -4.70 -8.90
N LEU A 71 15.73 -3.92 -7.83
CA LEU A 71 15.12 -2.61 -7.71
C LEU A 71 16.03 -1.49 -8.27
N PRO A 72 15.44 -0.38 -8.77
CA PRO A 72 14.01 -0.10 -8.81
C PRO A 72 13.28 -0.73 -10.01
N ARG A 73 12.00 -1.08 -9.83
CA ARG A 73 11.09 -1.57 -10.88
C ARG A 73 9.90 -0.64 -11.06
N TYR A 74 9.44 -0.46 -12.28
CA TYR A 74 8.21 0.30 -12.55
C TYR A 74 7.04 -0.66 -12.75
N SER A 75 5.91 -0.37 -12.12
CA SER A 75 4.72 -1.20 -12.19
C SER A 75 3.45 -0.37 -12.09
N ARG A 76 2.40 -0.80 -12.78
CA ARG A 76 1.04 -0.31 -12.53
C ARG A 76 0.39 -1.21 -11.49
N VAL A 77 -0.08 -0.61 -10.39
CA VAL A 77 -0.75 -1.33 -9.30
C VAL A 77 -1.88 -0.51 -8.70
N THR A 78 -2.78 -1.21 -8.01
CA THR A 78 -3.72 -0.60 -7.07
C THR A 78 -3.27 -0.85 -5.64
N LEU A 79 -3.07 0.23 -4.90
CA LEU A 79 -2.82 0.22 -3.46
C LEU A 79 -4.16 0.22 -2.71
N LEU A 80 -4.31 -0.68 -1.75
CA LEU A 80 -5.54 -0.90 -1.00
C LEU A 80 -5.29 -0.73 0.50
N PRO A 81 -6.19 -0.06 1.24
CA PRO A 81 -6.16 -0.11 2.70
C PRO A 81 -6.54 -1.51 3.19
N PHE A 82 -5.73 -2.07 4.08
CA PHE A 82 -5.98 -3.36 4.71
C PHE A 82 -5.44 -3.36 6.14
N GLU A 83 -6.33 -3.47 7.13
CA GLU A 83 -5.98 -3.59 8.56
C GLU A 83 -4.93 -2.57 9.05
N GLY A 84 -5.10 -1.28 8.71
CA GLY A 84 -4.15 -0.23 9.12
C GLY A 84 -2.79 -0.34 8.43
N LYS A 85 -2.74 -0.97 7.26
CA LYS A 85 -1.58 -1.05 6.36
C LYS A 85 -2.03 -0.80 4.93
N ILE A 86 -1.05 -0.68 4.03
CA ILE A 86 -1.29 -0.63 2.59
C ILE A 86 -0.81 -1.94 1.97
N ILE A 87 -1.70 -2.63 1.29
CA ILE A 87 -1.37 -3.79 0.44
C ILE A 87 -1.51 -3.40 -1.03
N TYR A 88 -1.10 -4.29 -1.92
CA TYR A 88 -1.35 -4.19 -3.35
C TYR A 88 -2.34 -5.26 -3.80
N ASP A 89 -2.96 -5.07 -4.96
CA ASP A 89 -3.96 -5.96 -5.57
C ASP A 89 -3.44 -7.33 -6.05
N SER A 90 -2.21 -7.71 -5.71
CA SER A 90 -1.54 -8.95 -6.15
C SER A 90 -1.31 -9.07 -7.66
N LEU A 91 -1.73 -8.09 -8.47
CA LEU A 91 -1.54 -8.04 -9.92
C LEU A 91 -0.36 -7.12 -10.25
N LEU A 92 0.85 -7.52 -9.84
CA LEU A 92 2.07 -6.79 -10.15
C LEU A 92 2.52 -7.05 -11.60
N TYR A 93 2.17 -6.13 -12.51
CA TYR A 93 2.74 -6.11 -13.85
C TYR A 93 3.93 -5.16 -13.88
N THR A 94 5.15 -5.69 -13.94
CA THR A 94 6.36 -4.87 -14.08
C THR A 94 6.67 -4.61 -15.54
N TYR A 95 7.06 -3.37 -15.83
CA TYR A 95 7.57 -3.02 -17.15
C TYR A 95 9.02 -3.50 -17.27
N ASN A 96 9.38 -4.08 -18.42
CA ASN A 96 10.74 -4.49 -18.72
C ASN A 96 11.60 -3.26 -19.09
N VAL A 97 11.98 -2.49 -18.07
CA VAL A 97 12.76 -1.26 -18.18
C VAL A 97 13.97 -1.35 -17.26
N THR A 98 15.13 -0.90 -17.76
CA THR A 98 16.36 -0.76 -16.97
C THR A 98 16.69 0.72 -16.79
N PHE A 99 17.11 1.10 -15.58
CA PHE A 99 17.41 2.49 -15.23
C PHE A 99 18.92 2.73 -15.14
N GLY A 100 19.41 3.69 -15.92
CA GLY A 100 20.79 4.18 -15.85
C GLY A 100 21.08 4.97 -14.58
N SER A 101 22.36 5.31 -14.38
CA SER A 101 22.84 6.05 -13.19
C SER A 101 22.20 7.44 -13.04
N GLY A 102 21.92 8.14 -14.14
CA GLY A 102 21.24 9.44 -14.14
C GLY A 102 19.82 9.34 -13.56
N SER A 103 18.99 8.43 -14.09
CA SER A 103 17.63 8.20 -13.58
C SER A 103 17.63 7.78 -12.11
N ARG A 104 18.54 6.86 -11.73
CA ARG A 104 18.67 6.42 -10.33
C ARG A 104 19.03 7.57 -9.38
N ARG A 105 19.81 8.54 -9.83
CA ARG A 105 20.11 9.76 -9.05
C ARG A 105 18.86 10.60 -8.83
N GLY A 106 18.09 10.85 -9.90
CA GLY A 106 16.82 11.57 -9.80
C GLY A 106 15.83 10.89 -8.84
N PHE A 107 15.71 9.56 -8.89
CA PHE A 107 14.85 8.83 -7.95
C PHE A 107 15.30 8.97 -6.49
N ASN A 108 16.61 9.02 -6.24
CA ASN A 108 17.13 9.23 -4.89
C ASN A 108 16.84 10.64 -4.37
N GLU A 109 16.91 11.65 -5.24
CA GLU A 109 16.57 13.04 -4.93
C GLU A 109 15.08 13.17 -4.61
N GLU A 110 14.22 12.69 -5.52
CA GLU A 110 12.76 12.67 -5.33
C GLU A 110 12.35 11.94 -4.04
N TYR A 111 12.93 10.76 -3.78
CA TYR A 111 12.68 10.03 -2.54
C TYR A 111 13.02 10.86 -1.29
N ARG A 112 14.15 11.57 -1.30
CA ARG A 112 14.56 12.41 -0.16
C ARG A 112 13.62 13.59 0.02
N GLU A 113 13.27 14.26 -1.06
CA GLU A 113 12.35 15.40 -1.04
C GLU A 113 10.99 15.01 -0.50
N LEU A 114 10.37 13.97 -1.07
CA LEU A 114 9.06 13.49 -0.63
C LEU A 114 9.09 12.98 0.81
N LYS A 115 10.13 12.24 1.20
CA LYS A 115 10.29 11.76 2.57
C LYS A 115 10.42 12.90 3.58
N ASN A 116 11.16 13.96 3.24
CA ASN A 116 11.34 15.11 4.12
C ASN A 116 10.06 15.95 4.23
N LYS A 117 9.29 16.03 3.14
CA LYS A 117 8.08 16.84 3.06
C LYS A 117 6.88 16.17 3.77
N ASP A 118 6.56 14.94 3.37
CA ASP A 118 5.30 14.27 3.75
C ASP A 118 5.54 12.92 4.48
N GLY A 119 6.81 12.49 4.61
CA GLY A 119 7.15 11.19 5.20
C GLY A 119 6.83 10.02 4.27
N ILE A 120 6.54 8.86 4.86
CA ILE A 120 6.08 7.67 4.13
C ILE A 120 4.70 7.32 4.63
N ILE A 121 3.72 7.35 3.73
CA ILE A 121 2.32 7.03 4.00
C ILE A 121 2.22 5.52 4.19
N ALA A 122 1.88 5.08 5.41
CA ALA A 122 1.75 3.66 5.74
C ALA A 122 0.29 3.19 5.86
N THR A 123 -0.68 4.10 5.71
CA THR A 123 -2.13 3.85 5.84
C THR A 123 -2.93 4.72 4.88
N LEU A 124 -3.98 4.18 4.27
CA LEU A 124 -4.93 4.89 3.39
C LEU A 124 -6.31 5.08 4.03
#